data_AF-A0A699VU15-F1
#
_entry.id   AF-A0A699VU15-F1
#
_cell.length_a   1.000
_cell.length_b   1.000
_cell.length_c   1.000
_cell.angle_alpha   90.00
_cell.angle_beta   90.00
_cell.angle_gamma   90.00
#
_symmetry.space_group_name_H-M   'P 1'
#
loop_
_entity.id
_entity.type
_entity.pdbx_description
1 polymer ?
#
loop_
_entity_poly.entity_id
_entity_poly.type
_entity_poly.pdbx_seq_one_letter_code
_entity_poly.pdbx_strand_id
1 'polypeptide(L)'
;MDLFGPTSVSSISHKWYCLVVIDDFSRFTWTFYLRSKDETSDILKKFITEIENLKDYKVKITRTPRQNGVAERRNKALIEAARTMLADAKLPVTFWAEAVNTVEN
;
A
#
# COMPACT_ATOMS: atom_id res chain seq x y z
N MET A 1 -7.90 -2.27 4.79
CA MET A 1 -6.44 -2.12 4.86
C MET A 1 -5.81 -3.49 4.82
N ASP A 2 -4.74 -3.64 4.07
CA ASP A 2 -4.01 -4.90 3.94
C ASP A 2 -2.50 -4.63 3.90
N LEU A 3 -1.71 -5.48 4.57
CA LEU A 3 -0.26 -5.36 4.68
C LEU A 3 0.37 -6.46 3.84
N PHE A 4 1.04 -6.07 2.77
CA PHE A 4 1.72 -6.97 1.87
C PHE A 4 3.23 -7.03 2.18
N GLY A 5 3.80 -8.24 2.17
CA GLY A 5 5.23 -8.49 2.19
C GLY A 5 5.68 -9.71 3.02
N PRO A 6 6.96 -10.09 2.93
CA PRO A 6 8.02 -9.41 2.17
C PRO A 6 7.92 -9.68 0.67
N THR A 7 8.15 -8.67 -0.17
CA THR A 7 8.57 -8.94 -1.55
C THR A 7 9.86 -9.77 -1.49
N SER A 8 10.03 -10.75 -2.39
CA SER A 8 11.26 -11.55 -2.43
C SER A 8 12.54 -10.72 -2.62
N VAL A 9 12.38 -9.44 -2.98
CA VAL A 9 13.43 -8.45 -3.20
C VAL A 9 13.09 -7.15 -2.48
N SER A 10 14.06 -6.54 -1.80
CA SER A 10 13.91 -5.22 -1.19
C SER A 10 13.83 -4.12 -2.25
N SER A 11 13.12 -3.03 -1.95
CA SER A 11 13.22 -1.83 -2.78
C SER A 11 14.63 -1.24 -2.73
N ILE A 12 14.93 -0.29 -3.63
CA ILE A 12 16.19 0.47 -3.60
C ILE A 12 16.41 1.14 -2.23
N SER A 13 15.33 1.60 -1.60
CA SER A 13 15.34 2.22 -0.27
C SER A 13 15.29 1.20 0.89
N HIS A 14 15.60 -0.07 0.63
CA HIS A 14 15.57 -1.17 1.61
C HIS A 14 14.22 -1.37 2.31
N LYS A 15 13.11 -1.08 1.62
CA LYS A 15 11.75 -1.39 2.10
C LYS A 15 11.36 -2.79 1.62
N TRP A 16 10.68 -3.53 2.48
CA TRP A 16 10.31 -4.93 2.25
C TRP A 16 8.79 -5.14 2.25
N TYR A 17 8.06 -4.22 2.87
CA TYR A 17 6.63 -4.31 3.05
C TYR A 17 5.94 -3.09 2.44
N CYS A 18 4.70 -3.30 2.03
CA CYS A 18 3.81 -2.31 1.47
C CYS A 18 2.47 -2.39 2.21
N LEU A 19 2.06 -1.32 2.86
CA LEU A 19 0.77 -1.19 3.51
C LEU A 19 -0.16 -0.40 2.59
N VAL A 20 -1.28 -1.01 2.21
CA VAL A 20 -2.29 -0.37 1.35
C VAL A 20 -3.54 -0.08 2.18
N VAL A 21 -3.92 1.20 2.20
CA VAL A 21 -5.12 1.71 2.86
C VAL A 21 -6.06 2.23 1.77
N ILE A 22 -7.31 1.74 1.78
CA ILE A 22 -8.32 2.10 0.79
C ILE A 22 -9.46 2.79 1.52
N ASP A 23 -9.86 3.96 1.05
CA ASP A 23 -11.12 4.59 1.45
C ASP A 23 -12.28 3.98 0.66
N ASP A 24 -13.28 3.47 1.39
CA ASP A 24 -14.43 2.82 0.78
C ASP A 24 -15.38 3.80 0.08
N PHE A 25 -15.39 5.07 0.52
CA PHE A 25 -16.26 6.09 -0.05
C PHE A 25 -15.69 6.64 -1.36
N SER A 26 -14.46 7.19 -1.33
CA SER A 26 -13.84 7.83 -2.50
C SER A 26 -13.08 6.87 -3.41
N ARG A 27 -12.84 5.62 -2.97
CA ARG A 27 -11.92 4.68 -3.63
C ARG A 27 -10.47 5.15 -3.71
N PHE A 28 -10.14 6.23 -3.00
CA PHE A 28 -8.77 6.70 -2.87
C PHE A 28 -7.92 5.66 -2.14
N THR A 29 -6.69 5.47 -2.60
CA THR A 29 -5.76 4.47 -2.08
C THR A 29 -4.49 5.18 -1.62
N TRP A 30 -4.03 4.85 -0.41
CA TRP A 30 -2.75 5.31 0.12
C TRP A 30 -1.84 4.10 0.33
N THR A 31 -0.59 4.29 -0.04
CA THR A 31 0.42 3.25 0.04
C THR A 31 1.62 3.71 0.85
N PHE A 32 2.02 2.88 1.82
CA PHE A 32 3.15 3.14 2.70
C PHE A 32 4.18 2.03 2.58
N TYR A 33 5.46 2.39 2.47
CA TYR A 33 6.57 1.43 2.35
C TYR A 33 7.31 1.27 3.67
N LEU A 34 7.37 0.04 4.17
CA LEU A 34 7.90 -0.29 5.50
C LEU A 34 9.12 -1.19 5.40
N ARG A 35 10.05 -1.04 6.34
CA ARG A 35 11.20 -1.95 6.44
C ARG A 35 10.80 -3.23 7.16
N SER A 36 9.98 -3.11 8.21
CA SER A 36 9.50 -4.21 9.04
C SER A 36 7.99 -4.10 9.31
N LYS A 37 7.36 -5.19 9.73
CA LYS A 37 5.90 -5.22 9.96
C LYS A 37 5.49 -4.39 11.19
N ASP A 38 6.36 -4.27 12.17
CA ASP A 38 6.15 -3.52 13.41
C ASP A 38 6.01 -2.00 13.19
N GLU A 39 6.55 -1.45 12.09
CA GLU A 39 6.34 -0.04 11.69
C GLU A 39 4.85 0.27 11.38
N THR A 40 4.02 -0.75 11.12
CA THR A 40 2.63 -0.59 10.66
C THR A 40 1.77 0.20 11.66
N SER A 41 1.89 -0.09 12.95
CA SER A 41 1.04 0.52 13.98
C SER A 41 1.27 2.02 14.10
N ASP A 42 2.54 2.44 14.05
CA ASP A 42 2.91 3.84 14.20
C ASP A 42 2.56 4.67 12.96
N ILE A 43 2.75 4.09 11.76
CA ILE A 43 2.32 4.71 10.50
C ILE A 43 0.80 4.88 10.48
N LEU A 44 0.05 3.83 10.85
CA LEU A 44 -1.42 3.89 10.87
C LEU A 44 -1.93 4.94 11.86
N LYS A 45 -1.35 5.02 13.07
CA LYS A 45 -1.74 6.05 14.06
C LYS A 45 -1.52 7.45 13.51
N LYS A 46 -0.35 7.73 12.93
CA LYS A 46 -0.04 9.03 12.33
C LYS A 46 -1.01 9.37 11.20
N PHE A 47 -1.23 8.42 10.29
CA PHE A 47 -2.14 8.59 9.17
C PHE A 47 -3.58 8.87 9.61
N ILE A 48 -4.10 8.12 10.58
CA ILE A 48 -5.46 8.35 11.13
C ILE A 48 -5.54 9.77 11.68
N THR A 49 -4.60 10.17 12.54
CA THR A 49 -4.58 11.51 13.12
C THR A 49 -4.53 12.60 12.06
N GLU A 50 -3.72 12.43 11.01
CA GLU A 50 -3.66 13.37 9.88
C GLU A 50 -5.00 13.48 9.14
N ILE A 51 -5.64 12.35 8.81
CA ILE A 51 -6.93 12.36 8.11
C ILE A 51 -8.05 12.94 8.98
N GLU A 52 -8.09 12.61 10.26
CA GLU A 52 -9.08 13.16 11.21
C GLU A 52 -8.93 14.68 11.32
N ASN A 53 -7.70 15.18 11.40
CA ASN A 53 -7.42 16.62 11.41
C ASN A 53 -7.79 17.32 10.08
N LEU A 54 -7.62 16.64 8.94
CA LEU A 54 -7.89 17.21 7.62
C LEU A 54 -9.39 17.23 7.28
N LYS A 55 -10.15 16.24 7.75
CA LYS A 55 -11.53 16.03 7.29
C LYS A 55 -12.61 16.36 8.33
N ASP A 56 -12.25 16.69 9.58
CA ASP A 56 -13.20 16.90 10.69
C ASP A 56 -14.21 15.73 10.85
N TYR A 57 -13.79 14.53 10.43
CA TYR A 57 -14.54 13.30 10.52
C TYR A 57 -13.67 12.24 11.19
N LYS A 58 -14.30 11.45 12.07
CA LYS A 58 -13.63 10.34 12.75
C LYS A 58 -13.39 9.18 11.79
N VAL A 59 -12.15 8.70 11.70
CA VAL A 59 -11.80 7.58 10.82
C VAL A 59 -12.23 6.27 11.49
N LYS A 60 -13.08 5.49 10.81
CA LYS A 60 -13.49 4.17 11.28
C LYS A 60 -12.76 3.08 10.51
N ILE A 61 -11.72 2.51 11.11
CA ILE A 61 -11.04 1.34 10.54
C ILE A 61 -11.92 0.11 10.74
N THR A 62 -12.43 -0.43 9.65
CA THR A 62 -13.23 -1.67 9.67
C THR A 62 -12.48 -2.75 8.90
N ARG A 63 -12.15 -3.86 9.56
CA ARG A 63 -11.57 -5.06 8.94
C ARG A 63 -12.64 -6.15 8.88
N THR A 64 -13.56 -6.05 7.93
CA THR A 64 -14.48 -7.16 7.64
C THR A 64 -13.88 -8.11 6.61
N PRO A 65 -14.18 -9.43 6.65
CA PRO A 65 -13.71 -10.39 5.64
C PRO A 65 -14.07 -9.97 4.20
N ARG A 66 -15.25 -9.38 4.00
CA ARG A 66 -15.71 -8.87 2.70
C ARG A 66 -14.85 -7.70 2.20
N GLN A 67 -14.49 -6.76 3.07
CA GLN A 67 -13.59 -5.66 2.73
C GLN A 67 -12.15 -6.14 2.50
N ASN A 68 -11.72 -7.21 3.18
CA ASN A 68 -10.43 -7.83 2.94
C ASN A 68 -10.31 -8.36 1.51
N GLY A 69 -11.34 -9.05 1.00
CA GLY A 69 -11.35 -9.53 -0.39
C GLY A 69 -11.35 -8.42 -1.46
N VAL A 70 -11.75 -7.19 -1.12
CA VAL A 70 -11.59 -6.03 -2.02
C VAL A 70 -10.16 -5.52 -1.98
N ALA A 71 -9.59 -5.38 -0.77
CA ALA A 71 -8.21 -4.95 -0.59
C ALA A 71 -7.21 -5.94 -1.22
N GLU A 72 -7.38 -7.24 -1.00
CA GLU A 72 -6.54 -8.31 -1.59
C GLU A 72 -6.55 -8.28 -3.12
N ARG A 73 -7.74 -8.11 -3.74
CA ARG A 73 -7.84 -8.03 -5.20
C ARG A 73 -7.15 -6.79 -5.76
N ARG A 74 -7.27 -5.65 -5.09
CA ARG A 74 -6.58 -4.40 -5.46
C ARG A 74 -5.07 -4.54 -5.31
N ASN A 75 -4.61 -5.10 -4.19
CA ASN A 75 -3.19 -5.36 -3.95
C ASN A 75 -2.61 -6.26 -5.05
N LYS A 76 -3.31 -7.33 -5.41
CA LYS A 76 -2.89 -8.22 -6.51
C LYS A 76 -2.81 -7.48 -7.85
N ALA A 77 -3.80 -6.64 -8.16
CA ALA A 77 -3.79 -5.86 -9.40
C ALA A 77 -2.62 -4.86 -9.47
N LEU A 78 -2.34 -4.16 -8.36
CA LEU A 78 -1.21 -3.22 -8.27
C LEU A 78 0.14 -3.93 -8.46
N ILE A 79 0.32 -5.10 -7.84
CA ILE A 79 1.55 -5.89 -7.96
C ILE A 79 1.76 -6.37 -9.40
N GLU A 80 0.71 -6.89 -10.05
CA GLU A 80 0.82 -7.39 -11.42
C GLU A 80 1.06 -6.25 -12.42
N ALA A 81 0.43 -5.09 -12.23
CA ALA A 81 0.69 -3.89 -13.03
C ALA A 81 2.14 -3.40 -12.84
N ALA A 82 2.64 -3.30 -11.60
CA ALA A 82 4.01 -2.90 -11.32
C ALA A 82 5.03 -3.88 -11.93
N ARG A 83 4.78 -5.20 -11.84
CA ARG A 83 5.62 -6.23 -12.48
C ARG A 83 5.64 -6.10 -14.00
N THR A 84 4.48 -5.87 -14.61
CA THR A 84 4.35 -5.69 -16.06
C THR A 84 5.12 -4.45 -16.52
N MET A 85 4.98 -3.34 -15.79
CA MET A 85 5.70 -2.09 -16.08
C MET A 85 7.22 -2.27 -15.99
N LEU A 86 7.71 -2.95 -14.94
CA LEU A 86 9.14 -3.24 -14.79
C LEU A 86 9.66 -4.12 -15.93
N ALA A 87 8.90 -5.13 -16.35
CA ALA A 87 9.26 -6.01 -17.44
C ALA A 87 9.34 -5.25 -18.78
N ASP A 88 8.35 -4.39 -19.06
CA ASP A 88 8.31 -3.56 -20.27
C ASP A 88 9.47 -2.55 -20.30
N ALA A 89 9.73 -1.88 -19.17
CA ALA A 89 10.83 -0.94 -19.02
C ALA A 89 12.22 -1.59 -18.90
N LYS A 90 12.28 -2.94 -18.82
CA LYS A 90 13.51 -3.72 -18.58
C LYS A 90 14.26 -3.29 -17.31
N LEU A 91 13.51 -2.90 -16.27
CA LEU A 91 14.06 -2.45 -15.00
C LEU A 91 14.17 -3.61 -14.00
N PRO A 92 15.19 -3.60 -13.11
CA PRO A 92 15.30 -4.57 -12.04
C PRO A 92 14.09 -4.52 -11.09
N VAL A 93 13.73 -5.68 -10.52
CA VAL A 93 12.63 -5.77 -9.55
C VAL A 93 12.85 -4.98 -8.26
N THR A 94 14.08 -4.51 -8.00
CA THR A 94 14.38 -3.57 -6.90
C THR A 94 13.63 -2.24 -7.03
N PHE A 95 13.17 -1.88 -8.24
CA PHE A 95 12.36 -0.69 -8.51
C PHE A 95 10.85 -0.90 -8.24
N TRP A 96 10.46 -1.98 -7.57
CA TRP A 96 9.04 -2.30 -7.36
C TRP A 96 8.26 -1.20 -6.61
N ALA A 97 8.90 -0.49 -5.68
CA ALA A 97 8.23 0.57 -4.93
C ALA A 97 7.93 1.79 -5.82
N GLU A 98 8.88 2.14 -6.69
CA GLU A 98 8.76 3.20 -7.68
C GLU A 98 7.72 2.84 -8.76
N ALA A 99 7.69 1.57 -9.17
CA ALA A 99 6.68 1.06 -10.10
C ALA A 99 5.27 1.11 -9.49
N VAL A 100 5.10 0.68 -8.23
CA VAL A 100 3.80 0.77 -7.53
C VAL A 100 3.34 2.22 -7.42
N ASN A 101 4.22 3.15 -7.03
CA ASN A 101 3.90 4.58 -7.00
C ASN A 101 3.46 5.14 -8.37
N THR A 102 4.00 4.60 -9.47
CA THR A 102 3.65 5.05 -10.82
C THR A 102 2.29 4.50 -11.27
N VAL A 103 1.91 3.31 -10.82
CA VAL A 103 0.61 2.69 -11.13
C VAL A 103 -0.53 3.33 -10.33
N GLU A 104 -0.22 3.90 -9.16
CA GLU A 104 -1.21 4.52 -8.26
C GLU A 104 -1.53 5.99 -8.58
N ASN A 105 -0.66 6.69 -9.30
CA ASN A 105 -0.88 8.06 -9.78
C ASN A 105 -1.61 8.08 -11.12
#